data_AF-A0A382PC42-F1
#
_entry.id   AF-A0A382PC42-F1
#
_cell.length_a   1.000
_cell.length_b   1.000
_cell.length_c   1.000
_cell.angle_alpha   90.00
_cell.angle_beta   90.00
_cell.angle_gamma   90.00
#
_symmetry.space_group_name_H-M   'P 1'
#
loop_
_entity.id
_entity.type
_entity.pdbx_description
1 polymer ?
#
loop_
_entity_poly.entity_id
_entity_poly.type
_entity_poly.pdbx_seq_one_letter_code
_entity_poly.pdbx_strand_id
1 'polypeptide(L)'
;RLARVFPNPDQTMPKLTAKLREPAGVSRRRSPLTAGLPFAPGELRDPQRLVVRDAEGRLLPSSAETRATWPDGSIRWALLDAQVDVDAMDESELCIDYGHDVQPFPPSKSPLVATQRPDAIDVATGALLARVARSGPRLFVSVSSERDEYLDLSSGASDLIAWDAEGNSFDGCVDELDVEEENPLRLVLRAQGGFDREGQRILSWIARICFFAHSATLRTYLTIVHDQDHPEVHLQRMTLALPLSFGEDAQATAGSPSGLWQFDEAVGVHRDAPLQMTQWNVERHRVTHSSPEITIDRRSNCTGWLQVADADRAVTLKVRRPWQSFPKRWWTNGRQIGLDLYADV
;
A
#
# COMPACT_ATOMS: atom_id res chain seq x y z
N ARG A 1 -10.34 1.84 19.30
CA ARG A 1 -11.48 2.23 20.17
C ARG A 1 -10.90 3.06 21.30
N LEU A 2 -11.25 4.35 21.33
CA LEU A 2 -11.00 5.42 22.32
C LEU A 2 -10.01 5.13 23.47
N ALA A 3 -8.85 5.80 23.43
CA ALA A 3 -7.94 5.94 24.58
C ALA A 3 -8.41 7.10 25.47
N ARG A 4 -8.52 6.86 26.78
CA ARG A 4 -8.71 7.92 27.78
C ARG A 4 -7.34 8.35 28.29
N VAL A 5 -7.05 9.65 28.21
CA VAL A 5 -5.83 10.29 28.71
C VAL A 5 -6.15 10.94 30.06
N PHE A 6 -5.33 10.69 31.08
CA PHE A 6 -5.37 11.42 32.35
C PHE A 6 -4.03 12.18 32.49
N PRO A 7 -4.03 13.51 32.71
CA PRO A 7 -2.79 14.26 32.98
C PRO A 7 -2.35 14.07 34.44
N ASN A 8 -1.04 13.87 34.64
CA ASN A 8 -0.38 13.77 35.96
C ASN A 8 0.31 15.12 36.27
N PRO A 9 0.24 15.70 37.50
CA PRO A 9 0.64 17.09 37.76
C PRO A 9 2.08 17.32 38.26
N ASP A 10 2.94 16.30 38.32
CA ASP A 10 4.37 16.53 38.58
C ASP A 10 5.07 16.97 37.30
N GLN A 11 6.19 17.72 37.40
CA GLN A 11 7.05 18.19 36.30
C GLN A 11 7.73 17.04 35.51
N THR A 12 6.92 16.12 35.00
CA THR A 12 7.27 15.11 34.03
C THR A 12 6.93 15.66 32.66
N MET A 13 7.88 15.61 31.72
CA MET A 13 7.61 15.96 30.32
C MET A 13 6.28 15.32 29.88
N PRO A 14 5.37 16.08 29.26
CA PRO A 14 4.10 15.52 28.86
C PRO A 14 4.37 14.39 27.84
N LYS A 15 3.71 13.26 28.06
CA LYS A 15 4.02 12.01 27.39
C LYS A 15 2.75 11.27 27.00
N LEU A 16 2.75 10.73 25.77
CA LEU A 16 1.75 9.76 25.33
C LEU A 16 2.39 8.37 25.28
N THR A 17 1.61 7.33 25.54
CA THR A 17 2.03 5.95 25.34
C THR A 17 1.16 5.28 24.29
N ALA A 18 1.77 4.39 23.50
CA ALA A 18 1.08 3.57 22.52
C ALA A 18 1.54 2.12 22.66
N LYS A 19 0.60 1.18 22.55
CA LYS A 19 0.91 -0.25 22.50
C LYS A 19 0.91 -0.75 21.07
N LEU A 20 2.04 -1.29 20.65
CA LEU A 20 2.21 -1.99 19.39
C LEU A 20 2.13 -3.50 19.64
N ARG A 21 1.38 -4.21 18.81
CA ARG A 21 1.27 -5.67 18.86
C ARG A 21 1.48 -6.24 17.48
N GLU A 22 2.29 -7.28 17.37
CA GLU A 22 2.44 -8.10 16.16
C GLU A 22 1.72 -9.45 16.38
N PRO A 23 0.49 -9.64 15.85
CA PRO A 23 -0.29 -10.85 16.07
C PRO A 23 -0.14 -11.93 14.98
N ALA A 24 0.62 -11.65 13.92
CA ALA A 24 0.78 -12.50 12.75
C ALA A 24 2.04 -13.38 12.81
N GLY A 25 2.90 -13.21 13.82
CA GLY A 25 4.08 -14.04 14.04
C GLY A 25 5.22 -13.77 13.06
N VAL A 26 5.28 -12.54 12.52
CA VAL A 26 6.36 -12.12 11.62
C VAL A 26 7.10 -10.95 12.24
N SER A 27 8.42 -11.06 12.37
CA SER A 27 9.25 -9.95 12.83
C SER A 27 9.16 -8.77 11.86
N ARG A 28 8.89 -7.59 12.42
CA ARG A 28 8.85 -6.33 11.71
C ARG A 28 10.14 -5.57 12.01
N ARG A 29 10.80 -5.11 10.97
CA ARG A 29 11.98 -4.22 11.06
C ARG A 29 11.71 -2.97 10.25
N ARG A 30 12.00 -1.81 10.84
CA ARG A 30 11.76 -0.48 10.27
C ARG A 30 10.35 -0.32 9.69
N SER A 31 9.37 -0.95 10.33
CA SER A 31 8.00 -0.98 9.82
C SER A 31 7.39 0.41 9.93
N PRO A 32 6.76 0.94 8.86
CA PRO A 32 6.18 2.27 8.90
C PRO A 32 4.97 2.29 9.84
N LEU A 33 4.96 3.29 10.72
CA LEU A 33 3.88 3.63 11.62
C LEU A 33 3.45 5.07 11.32
N THR A 34 2.16 5.29 11.08
CA THR A 34 1.58 6.63 10.91
C THR A 34 0.43 6.80 11.89
N ALA A 35 0.43 7.88 12.68
CA ALA A 35 -0.57 8.14 13.70
C ALA A 35 -0.93 9.64 13.79
N GLY A 36 -2.23 9.94 13.86
CA GLY A 36 -2.70 11.27 14.22
C GLY A 36 -2.74 11.44 15.73
N LEU A 37 -2.04 12.44 16.25
CA LEU A 37 -1.93 12.71 17.68
C LEU A 37 -2.59 14.05 18.03
N PRO A 38 -3.56 14.07 18.97
CA PRO A 38 -4.19 15.30 19.43
C PRO A 38 -3.38 15.94 20.57
N PHE A 39 -3.44 17.27 20.66
CA PHE A 39 -2.81 18.06 21.74
C PHE A 39 -3.77 19.14 22.24
N ALA A 40 -3.71 19.42 23.54
CA ALA A 40 -4.50 20.50 24.12
C ALA A 40 -3.90 21.88 23.75
N PRO A 41 -4.70 22.97 23.81
CA PRO A 41 -4.19 24.31 23.54
C PRO A 41 -2.96 24.63 24.40
N GLY A 42 -1.91 25.14 23.77
CA GLY A 42 -0.67 25.55 24.41
C GLY A 42 0.39 24.46 24.63
N GLU A 43 0.07 23.17 24.48
CA GLU A 43 0.98 22.07 24.84
C GLU A 43 2.14 21.86 23.87
N LEU A 44 1.88 21.99 22.56
CA LEU A 44 2.86 21.76 21.51
C LEU A 44 2.73 22.86 20.46
N ARG A 45 3.84 23.51 20.11
CA ARG A 45 3.87 24.56 19.08
C ARG A 45 4.76 24.23 17.90
N ASP A 46 5.66 23.28 18.07
CA ASP A 46 6.66 22.87 17.09
C ASP A 46 6.58 21.35 16.93
N PRO A 47 6.23 20.82 15.75
CA PRO A 47 6.11 19.38 15.56
C PRO A 47 7.46 18.67 15.66
N GLN A 48 8.59 19.36 15.49
CA GLN A 48 9.91 18.75 15.66
C GLN A 48 10.22 18.37 17.11
N ARG A 49 9.47 18.94 18.07
CA ARG A 49 9.57 18.61 19.50
C ARG A 49 8.67 17.46 19.90
N LEU A 50 8.45 16.52 18.97
CA LEU A 50 7.71 15.30 19.17
C LEU A 50 8.62 14.15 18.72
N VAL A 51 9.01 13.29 19.66
CA VAL A 51 9.93 12.17 19.38
C VAL A 51 9.36 10.86 19.92
N VAL A 52 9.74 9.75 19.28
CA VAL A 52 9.30 8.41 19.67
C VAL A 52 10.47 7.65 20.28
N ARG A 53 10.19 6.92 21.35
CA ARG A 53 11.11 5.98 22.00
C ARG A 53 10.49 4.60 22.13
N ASP A 54 11.34 3.59 22.09
CA ASP A 54 10.95 2.22 22.44
C ASP A 54 10.89 2.01 23.96
N ALA A 55 10.60 0.78 24.37
CA ALA A 55 10.50 0.37 25.78
C ALA A 55 11.83 0.50 26.53
N GLU A 56 12.97 0.45 25.83
CA GLU A 56 14.31 0.65 26.40
C GLU A 56 14.72 2.14 26.47
N GLY A 57 13.87 3.05 25.98
CA GLY A 57 14.11 4.50 25.96
C GLY A 57 14.97 4.98 24.78
N ARG A 58 15.30 4.09 23.83
CA ARG A 58 16.07 4.45 22.63
C ARG A 58 15.20 5.27 21.69
N LEU A 59 15.78 6.31 21.10
CA LEU A 59 15.10 7.13 20.10
C LEU A 59 14.88 6.34 18.81
N LEU A 60 13.65 6.37 18.29
CA LEU A 60 13.28 5.78 17.02
C LEU A 60 13.22 6.86 15.92
N PRO A 61 13.52 6.52 14.65
CA PRO A 61 13.32 7.44 13.53
C PRO A 61 11.86 7.91 13.51
N SER A 62 11.66 9.22 13.65
CA SER A 62 10.34 9.85 13.63
C SER A 62 10.35 11.22 12.94
N SER A 63 9.26 11.55 12.28
CA SER A 63 8.98 12.86 11.68
C SER A 63 7.53 13.22 11.99
N ALA A 64 7.27 14.47 12.35
CA ALA A 64 5.91 14.94 12.61
C ALA A 64 5.60 16.20 11.81
N GLU A 65 4.34 16.33 11.42
CA GLU A 65 3.81 17.46 10.65
C GLU A 65 2.52 17.99 11.30
N THR A 66 2.37 19.31 11.35
CA THR A 66 1.13 19.95 11.83
C THR A 66 -0.01 19.74 10.85
N ARG A 67 -1.12 19.15 11.29
CA ARG A 67 -2.35 18.97 10.49
C ARG A 67 -3.46 19.95 10.84
N ALA A 68 -3.49 20.45 12.06
CA ALA A 68 -4.40 21.51 12.48
C ALA A 68 -3.83 22.28 13.67
N THR A 69 -4.19 23.55 13.77
CA THR A 69 -3.82 24.43 14.88
C THR A 69 -5.06 24.92 15.65
N TRP A 70 -4.83 25.30 16.91
CA TRP A 70 -5.75 26.09 17.73
C TRP A 70 -5.62 27.59 17.40
N PRO A 71 -6.60 28.44 17.80
CA PRO A 71 -6.52 29.89 17.58
C PRO A 71 -5.29 30.58 18.18
N ASP A 72 -4.69 30.00 19.22
CA ASP A 72 -3.46 30.51 19.86
C ASP A 72 -2.18 30.12 19.09
N GLY A 73 -2.31 29.42 17.96
CA GLY A 73 -1.22 28.92 17.13
C GLY A 73 -0.58 27.63 17.62
N SER A 74 -1.02 27.05 18.75
CA SER A 74 -0.56 25.73 19.17
C SER A 74 -1.13 24.62 18.29
N ILE A 75 -0.42 23.51 18.18
CA ILE A 75 -0.82 22.35 17.40
C ILE A 75 -2.01 21.69 18.09
N ARG A 76 -3.07 21.45 17.32
CA ARG A 76 -4.24 20.68 17.75
C ARG A 76 -4.13 19.22 17.32
N TRP A 77 -3.64 19.00 16.10
CA TRP A 77 -3.41 17.67 15.54
C TRP A 77 -2.07 17.66 14.83
N ALA A 78 -1.21 16.71 15.18
CA ALA A 78 -0.01 16.37 14.41
C ALA A 78 -0.19 15.01 13.74
N LEU A 79 0.38 14.84 12.56
CA LEU A 79 0.61 13.53 11.97
C LEU A 79 2.04 13.11 12.29
N LEU A 80 2.18 12.00 13.00
CA LEU A 80 3.45 11.36 13.32
C LEU A 80 3.70 10.21 12.34
N ASP A 81 4.85 10.23 11.69
CA ASP A 81 5.44 9.10 10.98
C ASP A 81 6.65 8.58 11.76
N ALA A 82 6.75 7.27 11.93
CA ALA A 82 7.87 6.62 12.59
C ALA A 82 8.21 5.27 11.95
N GLN A 83 9.40 4.76 12.24
CA GLN A 83 9.78 3.39 11.93
C GLN A 83 10.02 2.59 13.21
N VAL A 84 9.34 1.45 13.31
CA VAL A 84 9.33 0.63 14.52
C VAL A 84 9.80 -0.79 14.23
N ASP A 85 10.48 -1.36 15.22
CA ASP A 85 10.84 -2.78 15.26
C ASP A 85 9.93 -3.48 16.26
N VAL A 86 9.39 -4.64 15.88
CA VAL A 86 8.64 -5.51 16.78
C VAL A 86 8.87 -6.96 16.37
N ASP A 87 9.15 -7.83 17.33
CA ASP A 87 9.38 -9.24 17.06
C ASP A 87 8.08 -10.00 16.82
N ALA A 88 8.21 -11.21 16.24
CA ALA A 88 7.09 -12.08 15.97
C ALA A 88 6.32 -12.41 17.26
N MET A 89 4.99 -12.28 17.21
CA MET A 89 4.09 -12.53 18.35
C MET A 89 4.32 -11.62 19.57
N ASP A 90 5.05 -10.52 19.40
CA ASP A 90 5.47 -9.66 20.51
C ASP A 90 4.60 -8.41 20.68
N GLU A 91 4.69 -7.80 21.86
CA GLU A 91 4.10 -6.50 22.21
C GLU A 91 5.20 -5.52 22.65
N SER A 92 5.16 -4.31 22.11
CA SER A 92 6.10 -3.25 22.47
C SER A 92 5.34 -1.99 22.89
N GLU A 93 5.82 -1.34 23.94
CA GLU A 93 5.32 -0.04 24.36
C GLU A 93 6.17 1.07 23.76
N LEU A 94 5.50 1.99 23.06
CA LEU A 94 6.10 3.19 22.50
C LEU A 94 5.80 4.38 23.38
N CYS A 95 6.83 5.17 23.60
CA CYS A 95 6.82 6.37 24.40
C CYS A 95 6.95 7.58 23.47
N ILE A 96 5.96 8.47 23.47
CA ILE A 96 5.94 9.67 22.63
C ILE A 96 6.12 10.86 23.55
N ASP A 97 7.34 11.39 23.59
CA ASP A 97 7.67 12.56 24.37
C ASP A 97 7.40 13.81 23.52
N TYR A 98 6.76 14.82 24.10
CA TYR A 98 6.50 16.07 23.41
C TYR A 98 6.66 17.30 24.30
N GLY A 99 6.75 18.47 23.68
CA GLY A 99 6.74 19.76 24.39
C GLY A 99 8.07 20.49 24.34
N HIS A 100 8.14 21.65 25.01
CA HIS A 100 9.24 22.59 24.79
C HIS A 100 10.63 22.08 25.21
N ASP A 101 10.73 21.12 26.12
CA ASP A 101 12.02 20.58 26.56
C ASP A 101 12.52 19.42 25.69
N VAL A 102 11.67 18.91 24.80
CA VAL A 102 12.00 17.78 23.95
C VAL A 102 12.93 18.23 22.83
N GLN A 103 14.08 17.57 22.75
CA GLN A 103 15.03 17.77 21.66
C GLN A 103 14.53 17.02 20.42
N PRO A 104 14.59 17.65 19.22
CA PRO A 104 14.23 16.99 17.99
C PRO A 104 15.03 15.71 17.72
N PHE A 105 14.44 14.80 16.96
CA PHE A 105 15.18 13.66 16.42
C PHE A 105 16.32 14.18 15.53
N PRO A 106 17.56 13.70 15.69
CA PRO A 106 18.70 14.17 14.89
C PRO A 106 18.44 14.00 13.39
N PRO A 107 18.79 15.00 12.55
CA PRO A 107 18.68 14.87 11.11
C PRO A 107 19.48 13.65 10.63
N SER A 108 18.82 12.70 9.96
CA SER A 108 19.47 11.56 9.32
C SER A 108 19.32 11.67 7.81
N LYS A 109 20.33 11.21 7.06
CA LYS A 109 20.21 11.08 5.61
C LYS A 109 19.22 9.96 5.33
N SER A 110 18.05 10.31 4.82
CA SER A 110 17.08 9.33 4.37
C SER A 110 17.48 8.76 3.02
N PRO A 111 17.31 7.45 2.79
CA PRO A 111 17.38 6.89 1.45
C PRO A 111 16.12 7.17 0.62
N LEU A 112 15.05 7.70 1.23
CA LEU A 112 13.81 8.04 0.55
C LEU A 112 13.98 9.37 -0.19
N VAL A 113 14.00 9.33 -1.52
CA VAL A 113 14.22 10.50 -2.37
C VAL A 113 13.27 10.46 -3.55
N ALA A 114 12.56 11.57 -3.81
CA ALA A 114 11.79 11.79 -5.03
C ALA A 114 12.57 12.72 -5.97
N THR A 115 12.83 12.27 -7.20
CA THR A 115 13.46 13.07 -8.26
C THR A 115 12.43 13.37 -9.33
N GLN A 116 12.12 14.66 -9.49
CA GLN A 116 11.17 15.16 -10.47
C GLN A 116 11.74 15.06 -11.89
N ARG A 117 10.96 14.50 -12.82
CA ARG A 117 11.23 14.52 -14.26
C ARG A 117 10.06 15.16 -15.02
N PRO A 118 10.25 15.58 -16.28
CA PRO A 118 9.17 16.14 -17.10
C PRO A 118 7.99 15.18 -17.28
N ASP A 119 8.26 13.87 -17.40
CA ASP A 119 7.31 12.81 -17.74
C ASP A 119 6.99 11.86 -16.59
N ALA A 120 7.74 11.94 -15.49
CA ALA A 120 7.65 10.99 -14.38
C ALA A 120 8.16 11.57 -13.05
N ILE A 121 8.00 10.79 -11.97
CA ILE A 121 8.71 10.97 -10.71
C ILE A 121 9.47 9.68 -10.41
N ASP A 122 10.79 9.78 -10.24
CA ASP A 122 11.63 8.68 -9.78
C ASP A 122 11.66 8.67 -8.25
N VAL A 123 11.33 7.54 -7.64
CA VAL A 123 11.36 7.34 -6.20
C VAL A 123 12.41 6.29 -5.86
N ALA A 124 13.39 6.66 -5.05
CA ALA A 124 14.28 5.71 -4.39
C ALA A 124 13.83 5.57 -2.94
N THR A 125 13.68 4.34 -2.43
CA THR A 125 13.39 4.07 -1.01
C THR A 125 14.61 3.57 -0.24
N GLY A 126 15.69 3.22 -0.94
CA GLY A 126 16.83 2.47 -0.40
C GLY A 126 16.68 0.95 -0.47
N ALA A 127 15.48 0.44 -0.74
CA ALA A 127 15.22 -0.98 -1.02
C ALA A 127 14.53 -1.20 -2.37
N LEU A 128 13.95 -0.14 -2.96
CA LEU A 128 13.24 -0.16 -4.23
C LEU A 128 13.52 1.14 -4.98
N LEU A 129 13.60 1.05 -6.29
CA LEU A 129 13.51 2.16 -7.24
C LEU A 129 12.19 2.02 -8.00
N ALA A 130 11.41 3.08 -8.08
CA ALA A 130 10.18 3.11 -8.86
C ALA A 130 10.14 4.38 -9.71
N ARG A 131 9.68 4.28 -10.96
CA ARG A 131 9.34 5.42 -11.80
C ARG A 131 7.84 5.44 -12.02
N VAL A 132 7.19 6.50 -11.54
CA VAL A 132 5.75 6.71 -11.66
C VAL A 132 5.47 7.75 -12.73
N ALA A 133 4.68 7.42 -13.74
CA ALA A 133 4.43 8.30 -14.88
C ALA A 133 3.48 9.45 -14.52
N ARG A 134 3.71 10.62 -15.11
CA ARG A 134 2.84 11.80 -14.97
C ARG A 134 1.61 11.76 -15.84
N SER A 135 1.64 10.95 -16.91
CA SER A 135 0.55 10.83 -17.87
C SER A 135 0.63 9.51 -18.65
N GLY A 136 -0.48 9.07 -19.23
CA GLY A 136 -0.55 7.93 -20.14
C GLY A 136 -1.14 6.66 -19.52
N PRO A 137 -1.06 5.50 -20.17
CA PRO A 137 -1.83 4.31 -19.79
C PRO A 137 -1.29 3.56 -18.56
N ARG A 138 -0.14 3.97 -18.00
CA ARG A 138 0.54 3.26 -16.91
C ARG A 138 0.80 4.19 -15.74
N LEU A 139 0.61 3.67 -14.54
CA LEU A 139 1.08 4.31 -13.30
C LEU A 139 2.57 4.05 -13.13
N PHE A 140 3.00 2.79 -13.27
CA PHE A 140 4.39 2.39 -13.08
C PHE A 140 5.07 2.11 -14.42
N VAL A 141 6.15 2.83 -14.70
CA VAL A 141 6.95 2.65 -15.93
C VAL A 141 8.36 2.11 -15.66
N SER A 142 8.69 1.84 -14.40
CA SER A 142 9.79 0.98 -13.96
C SER A 142 9.59 0.71 -12.48
N VAL A 143 9.85 -0.52 -12.06
CA VAL A 143 9.98 -0.89 -10.65
C VAL A 143 11.15 -1.87 -10.58
N SER A 144 12.18 -1.53 -9.84
CA SER A 144 13.41 -2.33 -9.74
C SER A 144 13.99 -2.35 -8.34
N SER A 145 14.80 -3.37 -8.04
CA SER A 145 15.70 -3.35 -6.89
C SER A 145 17.09 -3.76 -7.34
N GLU A 146 18.12 -3.07 -6.86
CA GLU A 146 19.53 -3.26 -7.26
C GLU A 146 19.78 -3.29 -8.77
N ARG A 147 19.61 -4.46 -9.41
CA ARG A 147 19.81 -4.70 -10.85
C ARG A 147 18.59 -5.34 -11.54
N ASP A 148 17.55 -5.68 -10.79
CA ASP A 148 16.41 -6.45 -11.28
C ASP A 148 15.23 -5.55 -11.56
N GLU A 149 14.89 -5.40 -12.84
CA GLU A 149 13.62 -4.80 -13.25
C GLU A 149 12.51 -5.84 -13.07
N TYR A 150 11.42 -5.45 -12.42
CA TYR A 150 10.25 -6.31 -12.15
C TYR A 150 9.18 -6.21 -13.24
N LEU A 151 9.18 -5.12 -14.05
CA LEU A 151 8.13 -4.89 -15.03
C LEU A 151 8.58 -5.13 -16.48
N ASP A 152 7.72 -5.77 -17.27
CA ASP A 152 7.87 -5.87 -18.74
C ASP A 152 6.80 -5.04 -19.45
N LEU A 153 7.19 -3.86 -19.93
CA LEU A 153 6.25 -2.91 -20.52
C LEU A 153 6.03 -3.11 -22.03
N SER A 154 6.64 -4.13 -22.64
CA SER A 154 6.65 -4.36 -24.09
C SER A 154 5.26 -4.51 -24.71
N SER A 155 4.27 -4.96 -23.95
CA SER A 155 2.89 -5.12 -24.41
C SER A 155 2.12 -3.81 -24.60
N GLY A 156 2.60 -2.70 -24.00
CA GLY A 156 1.86 -1.43 -23.97
C GLY A 156 0.55 -1.44 -23.18
N ALA A 157 0.18 -2.55 -22.52
CA ALA A 157 -1.07 -2.69 -21.79
C ALA A 157 -1.18 -1.70 -20.61
N SER A 158 -2.37 -1.15 -20.39
CA SER A 158 -2.63 -0.26 -19.27
C SER A 158 -2.57 -0.99 -17.93
N ASP A 159 -2.13 -0.29 -16.87
CA ASP A 159 -2.05 -0.88 -15.53
C ASP A 159 -3.46 -1.04 -14.92
N LEU A 160 -4.37 -0.14 -15.27
CA LEU A 160 -5.78 -0.15 -14.87
C LEU A 160 -6.66 -0.31 -16.12
N ILE A 161 -7.67 -1.17 -16.05
CA ILE A 161 -8.65 -1.35 -17.14
C ILE A 161 -10.03 -1.60 -16.52
N ALA A 162 -11.08 -1.03 -17.11
CA ALA A 162 -12.47 -1.31 -16.77
C ALA A 162 -13.23 -1.83 -17.99
N TRP A 163 -14.25 -2.66 -17.74
CA TRP A 163 -15.17 -3.16 -18.75
C TRP A 163 -16.59 -2.77 -18.36
N ASP A 164 -17.33 -2.17 -19.29
CA ASP A 164 -18.77 -1.91 -19.13
C ASP A 164 -19.60 -3.20 -19.26
N ALA A 165 -20.91 -3.08 -19.12
CA ALA A 165 -21.82 -4.23 -19.21
C ALA A 165 -21.89 -4.84 -20.62
N GLU A 166 -21.55 -4.07 -21.65
CA GLU A 166 -21.49 -4.48 -23.04
C GLU A 166 -20.15 -5.17 -23.41
N GLY A 167 -19.19 -5.19 -22.47
CA GLY A 167 -17.88 -5.82 -22.65
C GLY A 167 -16.83 -4.92 -23.31
N ASN A 168 -17.11 -3.63 -23.45
CA ASN A 168 -16.16 -2.65 -23.97
C ASN A 168 -15.09 -2.33 -22.94
N SER A 169 -13.82 -2.33 -23.35
CA SER A 169 -12.69 -1.99 -22.46
C SER A 169 -12.36 -0.49 -22.48
N PHE A 170 -12.09 0.06 -21.30
CA PHE A 170 -11.66 1.44 -21.06
C PHE A 170 -10.30 1.43 -20.35
N ASP A 171 -9.31 2.08 -20.94
CA ASP A 171 -7.95 2.15 -20.42
C ASP A 171 -7.86 3.18 -19.29
N GLY A 172 -7.23 2.78 -18.18
CA GLY A 172 -6.95 3.66 -17.05
C GLY A 172 -5.80 4.62 -17.37
N CYS A 173 -6.13 5.82 -17.87
CA CYS A 173 -5.15 6.84 -18.23
C CYS A 173 -4.83 7.73 -17.03
N VAL A 174 -3.54 7.92 -16.75
CA VAL A 174 -3.02 8.95 -15.84
C VAL A 174 -3.12 10.31 -16.54
N ASP A 175 -3.73 11.28 -15.88
CA ASP A 175 -3.82 12.67 -16.32
C ASP A 175 -2.76 13.54 -15.63
N GLU A 176 -2.49 13.27 -14.35
CA GLU A 176 -1.62 14.07 -13.49
C GLU A 176 -0.98 13.23 -12.38
N LEU A 177 0.22 13.65 -11.94
CA LEU A 177 0.94 13.08 -10.80
C LEU A 177 1.67 14.17 -10.02
N ASP A 178 1.41 14.23 -8.72
CA ASP A 178 2.07 15.19 -7.81
C ASP A 178 2.61 14.51 -6.55
N VAL A 179 3.57 15.18 -5.91
CA VAL A 179 3.96 14.85 -4.53
C VAL A 179 2.93 15.50 -3.60
N GLU A 180 2.12 14.67 -2.93
CA GLU A 180 1.10 15.13 -1.98
C GLU A 180 1.70 15.35 -0.58
N GLU A 181 2.57 14.44 -0.14
CA GLU A 181 3.27 14.54 1.15
C GLU A 181 4.70 14.00 1.04
N GLU A 182 5.65 14.66 1.69
CA GLU A 182 7.05 14.22 1.71
C GLU A 182 7.70 14.52 3.06
N ASN A 183 8.31 13.49 3.64
CA ASN A 183 9.21 13.61 4.77
C ASN A 183 10.29 12.52 4.70
N PRO A 184 11.31 12.53 5.58
CA PRO A 184 12.40 11.56 5.54
C PRO A 184 11.98 10.08 5.68
N LEU A 185 10.77 9.76 6.12
CA LEU A 185 10.32 8.38 6.37
C LEU A 185 9.22 7.93 5.40
N ARG A 186 8.41 8.87 4.87
CA ARG A 186 7.24 8.59 4.04
C ARG A 186 7.09 9.62 2.93
N LEU A 187 6.80 9.12 1.74
CA LEU A 187 6.47 9.89 0.55
C LEU A 187 5.11 9.42 0.05
N VAL A 188 4.24 10.36 -0.33
CA VAL A 188 2.95 10.07 -0.96
C VAL A 188 2.91 10.76 -2.31
N LEU A 189 2.83 9.97 -3.37
CA LEU A 189 2.47 10.47 -4.68
C LEU A 189 0.97 10.35 -4.89
N ARG A 190 0.33 11.39 -5.42
CA ARG A 190 -1.07 11.39 -5.81
C ARG A 190 -1.16 11.42 -7.33
N ALA A 191 -1.60 10.32 -7.91
CA ALA A 191 -1.97 10.24 -9.31
C ALA A 191 -3.48 10.44 -9.47
N GLN A 192 -3.88 11.13 -10.53
CA GLN A 192 -5.27 11.29 -10.95
C GLN A 192 -5.42 10.80 -12.39
N GLY A 193 -6.60 10.30 -12.72
CA GLY A 193 -6.88 9.82 -14.07
C GLY A 193 -8.31 9.35 -14.24
N GLY A 194 -8.57 8.67 -15.35
CA GLY A 194 -9.87 8.05 -15.60
C GLY A 194 -9.79 6.81 -16.47
N PHE A 195 -10.95 6.18 -16.67
CA PHE A 195 -11.11 5.05 -17.58
C PHE A 195 -11.67 5.57 -18.90
N ASP A 196 -10.81 5.62 -19.92
CA ASP A 196 -11.07 6.28 -21.19
C ASP A 196 -11.11 5.30 -22.36
N ARG A 197 -12.02 5.54 -23.31
CA ARG A 197 -12.06 4.88 -24.61
C ARG A 197 -12.53 5.86 -25.66
N GLU A 198 -11.77 6.06 -26.73
CA GLU A 198 -12.17 6.89 -27.87
C GLU A 198 -12.64 8.32 -27.47
N GLY A 199 -12.05 8.87 -26.40
CA GLY A 199 -12.40 10.19 -25.86
C GLY A 199 -13.60 10.21 -24.89
N GLN A 200 -14.23 9.06 -24.64
CA GLN A 200 -15.26 8.91 -23.63
C GLN A 200 -14.67 8.38 -22.33
N ARG A 201 -14.96 9.07 -21.22
CA ARG A 201 -14.62 8.64 -19.86
C ARG A 201 -15.83 8.05 -19.16
N ILE A 202 -15.69 6.89 -18.53
CA ILE A 202 -16.80 6.26 -17.77
C ILE A 202 -16.73 6.50 -16.27
N LEU A 203 -15.53 6.63 -15.71
CA LEU A 203 -15.28 6.91 -14.29
C LEU A 203 -13.89 7.55 -14.16
N SER A 204 -13.73 8.41 -13.17
CA SER A 204 -12.40 8.91 -12.74
C SER A 204 -11.84 8.09 -11.59
N TRP A 205 -10.53 8.20 -11.35
CA TRP A 205 -9.85 7.56 -10.22
C TRP A 205 -8.75 8.44 -9.63
N ILE A 206 -8.45 8.20 -8.36
CA ILE A 206 -7.34 8.81 -7.63
C ILE A 206 -6.52 7.69 -6.99
N ALA A 207 -5.23 7.62 -7.27
CA ALA A 207 -4.31 6.68 -6.65
C ALA A 207 -3.32 7.44 -5.75
N ARG A 208 -3.34 7.17 -4.44
CA ARG A 208 -2.29 7.62 -3.51
C ARG A 208 -1.30 6.50 -3.27
N ILE A 209 -0.10 6.66 -3.81
CA ILE A 209 0.98 5.67 -3.75
C ILE A 209 1.96 6.11 -2.66
N CYS A 210 1.97 5.38 -1.56
CA CYS A 210 2.82 5.64 -0.41
C CYS A 210 4.09 4.80 -0.48
N PHE A 211 5.24 5.46 -0.44
CA PHE A 211 6.57 4.89 -0.32
C PHE A 211 7.13 5.14 1.08
N PHE A 212 7.97 4.23 1.56
CA PHE A 212 8.54 4.30 2.90
C PHE A 212 10.05 4.05 2.83
N ALA A 213 10.82 4.81 3.59
CA ALA A 213 12.28 4.63 3.67
C ALA A 213 12.63 3.18 4.06
N HIS A 214 13.67 2.62 3.43
CA HIS A 214 14.14 1.24 3.64
C HIS A 214 13.11 0.14 3.33
N SER A 215 12.02 0.43 2.60
CA SER A 215 10.99 -0.56 2.30
C SER A 215 10.90 -0.84 0.79
N ALA A 216 10.78 -2.13 0.46
CA ALA A 216 10.36 -2.58 -0.88
C ALA A 216 8.83 -2.68 -1.00
N THR A 217 8.08 -2.43 0.08
CA THR A 217 6.63 -2.38 0.06
C THR A 217 6.17 -0.95 -0.20
N LEU A 218 5.39 -0.77 -1.27
CA LEU A 218 4.56 0.41 -1.45
C LEU A 218 3.11 0.11 -1.04
N ARG A 219 2.38 1.15 -0.67
CA ARG A 219 0.96 1.05 -0.34
C ARG A 219 0.16 1.98 -1.23
N THR A 220 -0.78 1.43 -1.99
CA THR A 220 -1.67 2.22 -2.84
C THR A 220 -3.07 2.27 -2.25
N TYR A 221 -3.61 3.48 -2.13
CA TYR A 221 -5.04 3.71 -1.96
C TYR A 221 -5.63 4.11 -3.30
N LEU A 222 -6.49 3.27 -3.85
CA LEU A 222 -7.23 3.58 -5.08
C LEU A 222 -8.65 3.99 -4.71
N THR A 223 -9.04 5.19 -5.14
CA THR A 223 -10.39 5.73 -5.00
C THR A 223 -11.00 5.83 -6.39
N ILE A 224 -12.17 5.20 -6.56
CA ILE A 224 -12.96 5.34 -7.78
C ILE A 224 -13.94 6.49 -7.56
N VAL A 225 -14.01 7.39 -8.52
CA VAL A 225 -14.85 8.59 -8.49
C VAL A 225 -15.93 8.43 -9.55
N HIS A 226 -17.18 8.37 -9.09
CA HIS A 226 -18.33 8.45 -9.99
C HIS A 226 -18.63 9.93 -10.25
N ASP A 227 -18.17 10.40 -11.40
CA ASP A 227 -18.21 11.80 -11.86
C ASP A 227 -19.10 11.99 -13.09
N GLN A 228 -20.07 11.09 -13.27
CA GLN A 228 -20.97 11.09 -14.41
C GLN A 228 -22.32 11.72 -14.06
N ASP A 229 -23.04 12.22 -15.06
CA ASP A 229 -24.34 12.88 -14.89
C ASP A 229 -25.49 11.91 -14.58
N HIS A 230 -25.30 10.61 -14.82
CA HIS A 230 -26.25 9.56 -14.47
C HIS A 230 -25.96 8.94 -13.10
N PRO A 231 -26.99 8.44 -12.39
CA PRO A 231 -26.85 7.97 -11.01
C PRO A 231 -26.11 6.64 -10.86
N GLU A 232 -25.92 5.88 -11.94
CA GLU A 232 -25.26 4.59 -11.95
C GLU A 232 -24.43 4.37 -13.21
N VAL A 233 -23.35 3.57 -13.07
CA VAL A 233 -22.53 3.05 -14.17
C VAL A 233 -22.45 1.54 -13.97
N HIS A 234 -22.87 0.78 -14.98
CA HIS A 234 -22.83 -0.67 -14.94
C HIS A 234 -21.47 -1.18 -15.43
N LEU A 235 -20.73 -1.84 -14.54
CA LEU A 235 -19.43 -2.43 -14.83
C LEU A 235 -19.54 -3.94 -14.82
N GLN A 236 -18.93 -4.58 -15.81
CA GLN A 236 -18.68 -6.01 -15.78
C GLN A 236 -17.44 -6.31 -14.92
N ARG A 237 -16.35 -5.55 -15.10
CA ARG A 237 -15.07 -5.82 -14.46
C ARG A 237 -14.22 -4.56 -14.31
N MET A 238 -13.38 -4.51 -13.29
CA MET A 238 -12.32 -3.51 -13.15
C MET A 238 -11.06 -4.19 -12.61
N THR A 239 -9.93 -3.97 -13.26
CA THR A 239 -8.68 -4.67 -12.98
C THR A 239 -7.52 -3.69 -12.82
N LEU A 240 -6.68 -3.96 -11.82
CA LEU A 240 -5.30 -3.49 -11.74
C LEU A 240 -4.38 -4.67 -12.06
N ALA A 241 -3.55 -4.58 -13.09
CA ALA A 241 -2.60 -5.63 -13.44
C ALA A 241 -1.24 -5.06 -13.81
N LEU A 242 -0.19 -5.65 -13.25
CA LEU A 242 1.20 -5.27 -13.55
C LEU A 242 1.83 -6.37 -14.40
N PRO A 243 2.45 -6.03 -15.55
CA PRO A 243 3.21 -6.99 -16.31
C PRO A 243 4.54 -7.27 -15.63
N LEU A 244 4.91 -8.54 -15.55
CA LEU A 244 6.10 -9.03 -14.88
C LEU A 244 7.16 -9.42 -15.90
N SER A 245 8.40 -9.02 -15.64
CA SER A 245 9.60 -9.38 -16.42
C SER A 245 10.15 -10.77 -16.09
N PHE A 246 9.31 -11.65 -15.53
CA PHE A 246 9.72 -12.93 -14.93
C PHE A 246 10.00 -14.01 -15.98
N GLY A 247 10.79 -15.01 -15.58
CA GLY A 247 11.11 -16.17 -16.42
C GLY A 247 9.92 -17.07 -16.75
N GLU A 248 10.14 -18.10 -17.59
CA GLU A 248 9.10 -19.11 -17.90
C GLU A 248 8.81 -20.04 -16.71
N ASP A 249 9.77 -20.20 -15.80
CA ASP A 249 9.65 -21.04 -14.60
C ASP A 249 9.02 -20.30 -13.41
N ALA A 250 8.21 -19.25 -13.67
CA ALA A 250 7.54 -18.49 -12.63
C ALA A 250 6.60 -19.40 -11.83
N GLN A 251 6.62 -19.24 -10.51
CA GLN A 251 5.76 -19.93 -9.58
C GLN A 251 4.88 -18.94 -8.83
N ALA A 252 3.72 -19.41 -8.36
CA ALA A 252 2.79 -18.59 -7.61
C ALA A 252 2.31 -19.28 -6.35
N THR A 253 2.05 -18.45 -5.33
CA THR A 253 1.41 -18.89 -4.10
C THR A 253 0.36 -17.89 -3.65
N ALA A 254 -0.76 -18.39 -3.16
CA ALA A 254 -1.85 -17.61 -2.59
C ALA A 254 -1.96 -17.87 -1.08
N GLY A 255 -2.51 -16.91 -0.34
CA GLY A 255 -2.59 -17.03 1.12
C GLY A 255 -3.78 -17.83 1.63
N SER A 256 -3.56 -18.64 2.66
CA SER A 256 -4.59 -19.49 3.28
C SER A 256 -5.23 -18.89 4.53
N PRO A 257 -6.53 -19.12 4.78
CA PRO A 257 -7.14 -18.85 6.07
C PRO A 257 -6.59 -19.72 7.22
N SER A 258 -6.01 -20.89 6.93
CA SER A 258 -5.52 -21.85 7.92
C SER A 258 -4.01 -21.81 8.16
N GLY A 259 -3.28 -20.91 7.51
CA GLY A 259 -1.83 -20.83 7.55
C GLY A 259 -1.30 -19.78 6.59
N LEU A 260 0.00 -19.73 6.37
CA LEU A 260 0.57 -18.76 5.43
C LEU A 260 0.18 -19.11 3.98
N TRP A 261 0.23 -20.38 3.58
CA TRP A 261 0.12 -20.79 2.18
C TRP A 261 -1.15 -21.61 1.91
N GLN A 262 -1.79 -21.35 0.77
CA GLN A 262 -2.96 -22.10 0.27
C GLN A 262 -2.60 -23.52 -0.18
N PHE A 263 -1.38 -23.68 -0.66
CA PHE A 263 -0.81 -24.92 -1.17
C PHE A 263 0.39 -25.31 -0.31
N ASP A 264 0.71 -26.60 -0.27
CA ASP A 264 1.92 -27.08 0.44
C ASP A 264 3.20 -26.57 -0.23
N GLU A 265 3.17 -26.40 -1.56
CA GLU A 265 4.26 -25.85 -2.39
C GLU A 265 3.72 -24.83 -3.40
N ALA A 266 4.58 -23.94 -3.88
CA ALA A 266 4.24 -23.00 -4.95
C ALA A 266 3.92 -23.76 -6.25
N VAL A 267 2.97 -23.25 -7.04
CA VAL A 267 2.56 -23.87 -8.31
C VAL A 267 3.18 -23.13 -9.48
N GLY A 268 3.69 -23.86 -10.48
CA GLY A 268 4.20 -23.25 -11.72
C GLY A 268 3.07 -22.56 -12.49
N VAL A 269 3.28 -21.32 -12.93
CA VAL A 269 2.28 -20.50 -13.62
C VAL A 269 2.80 -19.98 -14.96
N HIS A 270 1.97 -20.11 -15.98
CA HIS A 270 2.22 -19.60 -17.33
C HIS A 270 0.89 -19.26 -18.00
N ARG A 271 0.91 -18.76 -19.24
CA ARG A 271 -0.29 -18.29 -19.94
C ARG A 271 -1.40 -19.36 -20.02
N ASP A 272 -1.01 -20.61 -20.21
CA ASP A 272 -1.93 -21.75 -20.32
C ASP A 272 -2.24 -22.41 -18.96
N ALA A 273 -1.57 -21.98 -17.88
CA ALA A 273 -1.79 -22.43 -16.52
C ALA A 273 -1.90 -21.25 -15.54
N PRO A 274 -2.98 -20.43 -15.63
CA PRO A 274 -3.17 -19.33 -14.72
C PRO A 274 -3.59 -19.83 -13.33
N LEU A 275 -3.19 -19.10 -12.30
CA LEU A 275 -3.70 -19.25 -10.94
C LEU A 275 -4.69 -18.11 -10.66
N GLN A 276 -5.85 -18.45 -10.10
CA GLN A 276 -6.85 -17.48 -9.67
C GLN A 276 -7.35 -17.78 -8.26
N MET A 277 -7.52 -16.73 -7.46
CA MET A 277 -8.20 -16.78 -6.17
C MET A 277 -9.35 -15.79 -6.19
N THR A 278 -10.58 -16.26 -6.06
CA THR A 278 -11.79 -15.45 -6.20
C THR A 278 -12.58 -15.47 -4.90
N GLN A 279 -12.88 -14.28 -4.38
CA GLN A 279 -13.83 -14.06 -3.30
C GLN A 279 -15.09 -13.42 -3.89
N TRP A 280 -16.10 -14.23 -4.22
CA TRP A 280 -17.33 -13.75 -4.86
C TRP A 280 -18.44 -13.38 -3.87
N ASN A 281 -18.36 -13.83 -2.62
CA ASN A 281 -19.28 -13.44 -1.55
C ASN A 281 -18.53 -13.21 -0.23
N VAL A 282 -19.25 -12.96 0.86
CA VAL A 282 -18.65 -12.60 2.16
C VAL A 282 -18.08 -13.79 2.95
N GLU A 283 -18.41 -15.04 2.60
CA GLU A 283 -18.11 -16.24 3.40
C GLU A 283 -17.28 -17.30 2.67
N ARG A 284 -17.11 -17.17 1.34
CA ARG A 284 -16.48 -18.19 0.51
C ARG A 284 -15.49 -17.62 -0.49
N HIS A 285 -14.42 -18.37 -0.69
CA HIS A 285 -13.49 -18.14 -1.79
C HIS A 285 -13.12 -19.46 -2.47
N ARG A 286 -12.62 -19.34 -3.69
CA ARG A 286 -12.23 -20.45 -4.55
C ARG A 286 -10.88 -20.14 -5.11
N VAL A 287 -10.05 -21.17 -5.19
CA VAL A 287 -8.77 -21.12 -5.87
C VAL A 287 -8.81 -22.11 -7.01
N THR A 288 -8.48 -21.64 -8.22
CA THR A 288 -8.41 -22.47 -9.42
C THR A 288 -7.05 -22.36 -10.09
N HIS A 289 -6.55 -23.48 -10.58
CA HIS A 289 -5.35 -23.56 -11.39
C HIS A 289 -5.61 -24.52 -12.56
N SER A 290 -5.11 -24.21 -13.76
CA SER A 290 -5.44 -25.00 -14.94
C SER A 290 -4.52 -26.19 -15.19
N SER A 291 -3.26 -26.16 -14.74
CA SER A 291 -2.31 -27.28 -14.95
C SER A 291 -1.19 -27.32 -13.88
N PRO A 292 -1.26 -28.20 -12.86
CA PRO A 292 -2.29 -29.22 -12.67
C PRO A 292 -3.65 -28.58 -12.42
N GLU A 293 -4.72 -29.27 -12.83
CA GLU A 293 -6.08 -28.85 -12.53
C GLU A 293 -6.29 -28.90 -11.01
N ILE A 294 -6.46 -27.72 -10.42
CA ILE A 294 -6.76 -27.58 -9.00
C ILE A 294 -8.02 -26.76 -8.88
N THR A 295 -8.99 -27.22 -8.10
CA THR A 295 -10.13 -26.43 -7.65
C THR A 295 -10.31 -26.62 -6.15
N ILE A 296 -10.11 -25.56 -5.39
CA ILE A 296 -10.29 -25.55 -3.94
C ILE A 296 -11.41 -24.58 -3.62
N ASP A 297 -12.55 -25.07 -3.13
CA ASP A 297 -13.64 -24.24 -2.61
C ASP A 297 -13.59 -24.23 -1.08
N ARG A 298 -13.55 -23.03 -0.48
CA ARG A 298 -13.42 -22.85 0.96
C ARG A 298 -14.61 -22.08 1.50
N ARG A 299 -15.16 -22.57 2.61
CA ARG A 299 -16.17 -21.86 3.44
C ARG A 299 -15.49 -20.94 4.45
N SER A 300 -14.59 -20.11 3.96
CA SER A 300 -13.85 -19.12 4.74
C SER A 300 -13.44 -17.97 3.84
N ASN A 301 -12.94 -16.90 4.46
CA ASN A 301 -12.56 -15.69 3.75
C ASN A 301 -11.12 -15.81 3.25
N CYS A 302 -10.86 -15.42 2.01
CA CYS A 302 -9.50 -15.31 1.50
C CYS A 302 -8.69 -14.32 2.33
N THR A 303 -7.38 -14.55 2.41
CA THR A 303 -6.45 -13.65 3.09
C THR A 303 -6.07 -12.43 2.24
N GLY A 304 -6.41 -12.46 0.95
CA GLY A 304 -6.33 -11.33 0.02
C GLY A 304 -4.94 -11.02 -0.48
N TRP A 305 -4.07 -12.02 -0.61
CA TRP A 305 -2.77 -11.85 -1.23
C TRP A 305 -2.39 -13.00 -2.16
N LEU A 306 -1.62 -12.64 -3.20
CA LEU A 306 -1.04 -13.52 -4.21
C LEU A 306 0.42 -13.09 -4.41
N GLN A 307 1.33 -14.05 -4.46
CA GLN A 307 2.73 -13.84 -4.81
C GLN A 307 3.05 -14.59 -6.08
N VAL A 308 3.86 -13.97 -6.93
CA VAL A 308 4.52 -14.62 -8.08
C VAL A 308 6.01 -14.46 -7.86
N ALA A 309 6.79 -15.49 -8.16
CA ALA A 309 8.25 -15.48 -8.01
C ALA A 309 8.93 -16.30 -9.10
N ASP A 310 10.15 -15.93 -9.47
CA ASP A 310 11.09 -16.79 -10.19
C ASP A 310 12.35 -17.03 -9.33
N ALA A 311 13.45 -17.49 -9.94
CA ALA A 311 14.68 -17.79 -9.20
C ALA A 311 15.29 -16.56 -8.50
N ASP A 312 15.06 -15.36 -9.05
CA ASP A 312 15.76 -14.15 -8.64
C ASP A 312 14.82 -13.10 -8.02
N ARG A 313 13.52 -13.16 -8.35
CA ARG A 313 12.57 -12.07 -8.09
C ARG A 313 11.26 -12.60 -7.51
N ALA A 314 10.60 -11.77 -6.71
CA ALA A 314 9.24 -12.02 -6.24
C ALA A 314 8.43 -10.73 -6.13
N VAL A 315 7.17 -10.78 -6.56
CA VAL A 315 6.19 -9.69 -6.41
C VAL A 315 4.96 -10.22 -5.68
N THR A 316 4.54 -9.51 -4.64
CA THR A 316 3.34 -9.84 -3.86
C THR A 316 2.31 -8.73 -3.99
N LEU A 317 1.10 -9.08 -4.42
CA LEU A 317 -0.05 -8.19 -4.44
C LEU A 317 -0.99 -8.54 -3.29
N LYS A 318 -1.36 -7.53 -2.48
CA LYS A 318 -2.24 -7.71 -1.31
C LYS A 318 -3.30 -6.63 -1.23
N VAL A 319 -4.52 -7.04 -0.88
CA VAL A 319 -5.62 -6.14 -0.53
C VAL A 319 -5.90 -6.24 0.96
N ARG A 320 -6.10 -5.08 1.59
CA ARG A 320 -6.55 -5.03 2.97
C ARG A 320 -8.05 -5.33 3.05
N ARG A 321 -8.44 -6.27 3.92
CA ARG A 321 -9.85 -6.65 4.17
C ARG A 321 -10.57 -7.12 2.89
N PRO A 322 -9.99 -8.08 2.16
CA PRO A 322 -10.43 -8.45 0.81
C PRO A 322 -11.93 -8.81 0.72
N TRP A 323 -12.41 -9.60 1.67
CA TRP A 323 -13.77 -10.13 1.71
C TRP A 323 -14.83 -9.11 2.13
N GLN A 324 -14.45 -8.00 2.78
CA GLN A 324 -15.40 -6.93 3.11
C GLN A 324 -15.74 -6.08 1.89
N SER A 325 -14.95 -6.22 0.83
CA SER A 325 -15.13 -5.53 -0.44
C SER A 325 -15.40 -6.50 -1.58
N PHE A 326 -15.99 -7.68 -1.33
CA PHE A 326 -16.34 -8.60 -2.42
C PHE A 326 -17.25 -7.90 -3.48
N PRO A 327 -17.24 -8.34 -4.75
CA PRO A 327 -16.40 -9.39 -5.32
C PRO A 327 -14.98 -8.92 -5.62
N LYS A 328 -13.99 -9.83 -5.46
CA LYS A 328 -12.57 -9.60 -5.78
C LYS A 328 -11.93 -10.87 -6.34
N ARG A 329 -11.00 -10.73 -7.28
CA ARG A 329 -10.20 -11.85 -7.81
C ARG A 329 -8.73 -11.47 -7.92
N TRP A 330 -7.85 -12.24 -7.29
CA TRP A 330 -6.41 -12.20 -7.54
C TRP A 330 -6.09 -13.21 -8.62
N TRP A 331 -5.22 -12.86 -9.56
CA TRP A 331 -4.86 -13.77 -10.63
C TRP A 331 -3.43 -13.53 -11.12
N THR A 332 -2.86 -14.57 -11.71
CA THR A 332 -1.59 -14.50 -12.44
C THR A 332 -1.58 -15.53 -13.55
N ASN A 333 -0.83 -15.23 -14.61
CA ASN A 333 -0.50 -16.13 -15.70
C ASN A 333 1.03 -16.27 -15.88
N GLY A 334 1.80 -15.99 -14.82
CA GLY A 334 3.27 -15.95 -14.83
C GLY A 334 3.87 -14.68 -15.47
N ARG A 335 3.14 -14.01 -16.37
CA ARG A 335 3.57 -12.77 -17.05
C ARG A 335 2.90 -11.51 -16.52
N GLN A 336 1.83 -11.66 -15.77
CA GLN A 336 1.15 -10.57 -15.09
C GLN A 336 0.75 -11.03 -13.70
N ILE A 337 0.71 -10.09 -12.77
CA ILE A 337 0.01 -10.25 -11.50
C ILE A 337 -1.12 -9.22 -11.47
N GLY A 338 -2.33 -9.70 -11.21
CA GLY A 338 -3.54 -8.91 -11.34
C GLY A 338 -4.48 -9.03 -10.14
N LEU A 339 -5.23 -7.97 -9.93
CA LEU A 339 -6.35 -7.86 -9.01
C LEU A 339 -7.54 -7.29 -9.76
N ASP A 340 -8.61 -8.06 -9.84
CA ASP A 340 -9.91 -7.54 -10.21
C ASP A 340 -10.52 -6.87 -8.97
N LEU A 341 -10.55 -5.53 -9.02
CA LEU A 341 -11.19 -4.64 -8.06
C LEU A 341 -12.71 -4.76 -8.11
N TYR A 342 -13.25 -5.19 -9.24
CA TYR A 342 -14.62 -5.66 -9.38
C TYR A 342 -14.55 -6.84 -10.32
N ALA A 343 -14.82 -8.04 -9.81
CA ALA A 343 -14.64 -9.28 -10.57
C ALA A 343 -15.99 -9.69 -11.18
N ASP A 344 -15.94 -10.10 -12.45
CA ASP A 344 -17.04 -10.81 -13.11
C ASP A 344 -17.06 -12.26 -12.58
N VAL A 345 -18.05 -12.57 -11.73
CA VAL A 345 -18.11 -13.78 -10.88
C VAL A 345 -19.45 -14.49 -10.92
#